data_AF-A0A9K3J932-F1
#
_entry.id   AF-A0A9K3J932-F1
#
_cell.length_a   1.000
_cell.length_b   1.000
_cell.length_c   1.000
_cell.angle_alpha   90.00
_cell.angle_beta   90.00
_cell.angle_gamma   90.00
#
_symmetry.space_group_name_H-M   'P 1'
#
loop_
_entity.id
_entity.type
_entity.pdbx_description
1 polymer ?
#
loop_
_entity_poly.entity_id
_entity_poly.type
_entity_poly.pdbx_seq_one_letter_code
_entity_poly.pdbx_strand_id
1 'polypeptide(L)'
;MFDYCNYRIPLTKFLIDVLMFHEVHLSQMNPFGLAKKVCQFELSCLGLGSDQDMDVFRAFYRLNRTGDWYTFEVRNKNATCFSWITSSLKDWKDCFFLVDDRCIPPRWLGG
;
A
#
# COMPACT_ATOMS: atom_id res chain seq x y z
N MET A 1 -21.08 3.71 -22.22
CA MET A 1 -20.80 2.28 -21.96
C MET A 1 -20.29 2.21 -20.52
N PHE A 2 -21.09 1.68 -19.60
CA PHE A 2 -20.83 1.71 -18.17
C PHE A 2 -20.06 0.44 -17.75
N ASP A 3 -18.78 0.35 -18.10
CA ASP A 3 -17.97 -0.87 -17.88
C ASP A 3 -17.61 -1.15 -16.40
N TYR A 4 -18.09 -0.32 -15.46
CA TYR A 4 -17.73 -0.38 -14.04
C TYR A 4 -18.92 -0.43 -13.07
N CYS A 5 -20.14 -0.64 -13.57
CA CYS A 5 -21.38 -0.57 -12.79
C CYS A 5 -21.56 -1.65 -11.69
N ASN A 6 -20.57 -2.50 -11.43
CA ASN A 6 -20.63 -3.54 -10.38
C ASN A 6 -19.35 -3.64 -9.53
N TYR A 7 -18.52 -2.58 -9.51
CA TYR A 7 -17.32 -2.60 -8.69
C TYR A 7 -17.67 -2.56 -7.20
N ARG A 8 -17.47 -3.68 -6.50
CA ARG A 8 -17.71 -3.79 -5.05
C ARG A 8 -16.43 -3.50 -4.30
N ILE A 9 -16.42 -2.43 -3.52
CA ILE A 9 -15.34 -2.13 -2.59
C ILE A 9 -15.77 -2.64 -1.22
N PRO A 10 -14.99 -3.56 -0.59
CA PRO A 10 -15.28 -3.95 0.78
C PRO A 10 -15.13 -2.74 1.69
N LEU A 11 -16.19 -2.42 2.41
CA LEU A 11 -16.19 -1.33 3.39
C LEU A 11 -15.59 -1.84 4.71
N THR A 12 -14.26 -1.90 4.77
CA THR A 12 -13.53 -2.33 5.96
C THR A 12 -13.46 -1.19 6.99
N LYS A 13 -13.21 -1.54 8.25
CA LYS A 13 -13.00 -0.54 9.32
C LYS A 13 -11.84 0.38 8.97
N PHE A 14 -10.73 -0.20 8.50
CA PHE A 14 -9.55 0.55 8.10
C PHE A 14 -9.84 1.52 6.94
N LEU A 15 -10.59 1.10 5.92
CA LEU A 15 -10.99 2.01 4.84
C LEU A 15 -11.80 3.21 5.36
N ILE A 16 -12.72 3.00 6.28
CA ILE A 16 -13.50 4.08 6.90
C ILE A 16 -12.56 5.02 7.67
N ASP A 17 -11.66 4.47 8.49
CA ASP A 17 -10.70 5.26 9.26
C ASP A 17 -9.79 6.11 8.36
N VAL A 18 -9.34 5.55 7.23
CA VAL A 18 -8.56 6.28 6.20
C VAL A 18 -9.36 7.41 5.57
N LEU A 19 -10.64 7.18 5.25
CA LEU A 19 -11.50 8.22 4.66
C LEU A 19 -11.82 9.34 5.65
N MET A 20 -12.10 8.99 6.90
CA MET A 20 -12.35 9.97 7.98
C MET A 20 -11.10 10.80 8.25
N PHE A 21 -9.92 10.17 8.31
CA PHE A 21 -8.66 10.88 8.52
C PHE A 21 -8.35 11.90 7.42
N HIS A 22 -8.68 11.55 6.18
CA HIS A 22 -8.47 12.42 5.02
C HIS A 22 -9.63 13.40 4.76
N GLU A 23 -10.71 13.33 5.53
CA GLU A 23 -11.93 14.12 5.37
C GLU A 23 -12.53 14.02 3.95
N VAL A 24 -12.40 12.85 3.32
CA VAL A 24 -12.92 12.60 1.97
C VAL A 24 -14.11 11.66 2.01
N HIS A 25 -15.18 12.02 1.30
CA HIS A 25 -16.32 11.14 1.16
C HIS A 25 -16.04 10.03 0.14
N LEU A 26 -16.53 8.81 0.40
CA LEU A 26 -16.33 7.64 -0.48
C LEU A 26 -16.72 7.91 -1.94
N SER A 27 -17.78 8.68 -2.17
CA SER A 27 -18.27 9.03 -3.52
C SER A 27 -17.35 9.99 -4.30
N GLN A 28 -16.39 10.64 -3.62
CA GLN A 28 -15.42 11.54 -4.24
C GLN A 28 -14.11 10.81 -4.58
N MET A 29 -13.98 9.56 -4.15
CA MET A 29 -12.82 8.72 -4.40
C MET A 29 -12.95 7.97 -5.71
N ASN A 30 -11.83 7.81 -6.40
CA ASN A 30 -11.70 6.91 -7.53
C ASN A 30 -11.82 5.46 -7.01
N PRO A 31 -12.82 4.67 -7.46
CA PRO A 31 -13.02 3.30 -6.99
C PRO A 31 -11.81 2.39 -7.21
N PHE A 32 -11.09 2.58 -8.32
CA PHE A 32 -9.88 1.85 -8.64
C PHE A 32 -8.71 2.24 -7.73
N GLY A 33 -8.62 3.52 -7.38
CA GLY A 33 -7.62 4.03 -6.45
C GLY A 33 -7.76 3.40 -5.07
N LEU A 34 -9.00 3.32 -4.57
CA LEU A 34 -9.29 2.71 -3.27
C LEU A 34 -8.90 1.24 -3.21
N ALA A 35 -9.43 0.44 -4.13
CA ALA A 35 -9.22 -1.00 -4.06
C ALA A 35 -7.78 -1.42 -4.39
N LYS A 36 -7.10 -0.73 -5.31
CA LYS A 36 -5.71 -1.02 -5.63
C LYS A 36 -4.75 -0.62 -4.52
N LYS A 37 -5.12 0.33 -3.64
CA LYS A 37 -4.20 0.91 -2.65
C LYS A 37 -4.56 0.51 -1.24
N VAL A 38 -5.79 0.81 -0.81
CA VAL A 38 -6.26 0.53 0.55
C VAL A 38 -6.48 -0.97 0.72
N CYS A 39 -7.28 -1.61 -0.13
CA CYS A 39 -7.53 -3.04 0.02
C CYS A 39 -6.27 -3.89 -0.20
N GLN A 40 -5.40 -3.50 -1.15
CA GLN A 40 -4.13 -4.20 -1.33
C GLN A 40 -3.21 -4.05 -0.09
N PHE A 41 -3.18 -2.87 0.53
CA PHE A 41 -2.44 -2.65 1.77
C PHE A 41 -2.99 -3.53 2.89
N GLU A 42 -4.31 -3.55 3.08
CA GLU A 42 -4.95 -4.39 4.11
C GLU A 42 -4.65 -5.87 3.92
N LEU A 43 -4.74 -6.37 2.70
CA LEU A 43 -4.40 -7.76 2.37
C LEU A 43 -2.92 -8.06 2.61
N SER A 44 -2.04 -7.08 2.37
CA SER A 44 -0.60 -7.22 2.61
C SER A 44 -0.29 -7.27 4.11
N CYS A 45 -0.90 -6.40 4.91
CA CYS A 45 -0.80 -6.44 6.38
C CYS A 45 -1.28 -7.79 6.92
N LEU A 46 -2.45 -8.25 6.48
CA LEU A 46 -3.00 -9.56 6.86
C LEU A 46 -2.07 -10.72 6.48
N GLY A 47 -1.50 -10.70 5.27
CA GLY A 47 -0.54 -11.71 4.82
C GLY A 47 0.77 -11.74 5.61
N LEU A 48 1.18 -10.60 6.16
CA LEU A 48 2.36 -10.45 7.02
C LEU A 48 2.06 -10.74 8.50
N GLY A 49 0.79 -10.96 8.87
CA GLY A 49 0.37 -11.11 10.26
C GLY A 49 0.49 -9.81 11.07
N SER A 50 0.46 -8.66 10.41
CA SER A 50 0.50 -7.32 11.01
C SER A 50 -0.88 -6.69 11.00
N ASP A 51 -1.17 -5.87 11.99
CA ASP A 51 -2.36 -5.03 11.98
C ASP A 51 -2.24 -3.90 10.94
N GLN A 52 -3.40 -3.41 10.50
CA GLN A 52 -3.51 -2.32 9.54
C GLN A 52 -3.31 -0.99 10.27
N ASP A 53 -2.13 -0.42 10.13
CA ASP A 53 -1.76 0.84 10.78
C ASP A 53 -1.87 2.01 9.79
N MET A 54 -2.60 3.05 10.20
CA MET A 54 -2.79 4.28 9.42
C MET A 54 -1.49 5.04 9.21
N ASP A 55 -0.59 5.06 10.19
CA ASP A 55 0.68 5.78 10.06
C ASP A 55 1.62 5.07 9.08
N VAL A 56 1.61 3.73 9.08
CA VAL A 56 2.32 2.93 8.08
C VAL A 56 1.74 3.15 6.69
N PHE A 57 0.40 3.16 6.56
CA PHE A 57 -0.25 3.48 5.29
C PHE A 57 0.14 4.86 4.77
N ARG A 58 0.15 5.88 5.64
CA ARG A 58 0.56 7.25 5.30
C ARG A 58 2.04 7.37 4.96
N ALA A 59 2.90 6.47 5.45
CA ALA A 59 4.30 6.44 5.06
C ALA A 59 4.47 6.01 3.59
N PHE A 60 3.63 5.08 3.12
CA PHE A 60 3.70 4.57 1.74
C PHE A 60 2.83 5.34 0.76
N TYR A 61 1.69 5.86 1.20
CA TYR A 61 0.69 6.49 0.33
C TYR A 61 0.40 7.93 0.74
N ARG A 62 0.06 8.75 -0.26
CA ARG A 62 -0.50 10.09 -0.05
C ARG A 62 -1.79 10.23 -0.84
N LEU A 63 -2.72 10.98 -0.27
CA LEU A 63 -3.91 11.41 -0.98
C LEU A 63 -3.48 12.36 -2.10
N ASN A 64 -3.94 12.07 -3.32
CA ASN A 64 -3.75 12.91 -4.48
C ASN A 64 -5.12 13.19 -5.11
N ARG A 65 -5.25 14.33 -5.78
CA ARG A 65 -6.43 14.70 -6.53
C ARG A 65 -6.08 14.66 -8.01
N THR A 66 -6.76 13.80 -8.77
CA THR A 66 -6.58 13.66 -10.22
C THR A 66 -7.87 14.08 -10.90
N GLY A 67 -7.90 15.30 -11.43
CA GLY A 67 -9.13 15.92 -11.95
C GLY A 67 -10.18 16.11 -10.85
N ASP A 68 -11.37 15.56 -11.08
CA ASP A 68 -12.51 15.67 -10.15
C ASP A 68 -12.54 14.59 -9.07
N TRP A 69 -11.59 13.63 -9.12
CA TRP A 69 -11.58 12.47 -8.23
C TRP A 69 -10.35 12.46 -7.30
N TYR A 70 -10.55 12.03 -6.07
CA TYR A 70 -9.48 11.73 -5.14
C TYR A 70 -8.96 10.30 -5.34
N THR A 71 -7.67 10.10 -5.16
CA THR A 71 -7.02 8.78 -5.26
C THR A 71 -5.84 8.71 -4.30
N PHE A 72 -5.31 7.52 -4.06
CA PHE A 72 -4.06 7.34 -3.33
C PHE A 72 -2.92 7.03 -4.30
N GLU A 73 -1.82 7.75 -4.14
CA GLU A 73 -0.59 7.48 -4.87
C GLU A 73 0.54 7.11 -3.93
N VAL A 74 1.50 6.36 -4.46
CA VAL A 74 2.69 5.96 -3.69
C VAL A 74 3.53 7.20 -3.47
N ARG A 75 3.90 7.49 -2.22
CA ARG A 75 4.86 8.55 -1.91
C ARG A 75 6.17 8.25 -2.63
N ASN A 76 6.82 9.30 -3.12
CA ASN A 76 7.97 9.18 -4.01
C ASN A 76 9.00 8.18 -3.46
N LYS A 77 9.22 7.12 -4.23
CA LYS A 77 10.16 6.03 -3.94
C LYS A 77 11.60 6.51 -3.75
N ASN A 78 11.92 7.73 -4.22
CA ASN A 78 13.25 8.31 -4.13
C ASN A 78 13.62 8.83 -2.73
N ALA A 79 12.73 8.71 -1.74
CA ALA A 79 13.06 8.91 -0.33
C ALA A 79 13.52 7.61 0.37
N THR A 80 13.76 6.53 -0.38
CA THR A 80 14.44 5.34 0.15
C THR A 80 15.92 5.43 -0.20
N CYS A 81 16.78 4.90 0.68
CA CYS A 81 18.23 4.79 0.45
C CYS A 81 18.60 3.83 -0.70
N PHE A 82 17.61 3.31 -1.41
CA PHE A 82 17.75 2.29 -2.44
C PHE A 82 17.45 2.91 -3.80
N SER A 83 18.47 3.00 -4.65
CA SER A 83 18.37 3.54 -6.01
C SER A 83 17.57 2.67 -6.99
N TRP A 84 17.12 1.49 -6.55
CA TRP A 84 16.42 0.52 -7.37
C TRP A 84 15.37 -0.21 -6.53
N ILE A 85 14.12 -0.20 -7.00
CA ILE A 85 13.05 -1.02 -6.44
C ILE A 85 12.74 -2.09 -7.47
N THR A 86 13.23 -3.30 -7.23
CA THR A 86 12.89 -4.47 -8.02
C THR A 86 11.42 -4.80 -7.80
N SER A 87 10.59 -4.59 -8.83
CA SER A 87 9.24 -5.13 -8.88
C SER A 87 9.22 -6.66 -9.02
N SER A 88 10.37 -7.26 -9.37
CA SER A 88 10.64 -8.69 -9.41
C SER A 88 12.14 -8.96 -9.34
N LEU A 89 12.56 -9.99 -8.62
CA LEU A 89 13.93 -10.52 -8.58
C LEU A 89 14.15 -11.49 -9.76
N LYS A 90 14.11 -10.98 -10.99
CA LYS A 90 14.58 -11.75 -12.15
C LYS A 90 16.10 -11.89 -12.05
N ASP A 91 16.62 -13.08 -12.35
CA ASP A 91 18.06 -13.37 -12.35
C ASP A 91 18.77 -13.17 -11.00
N TRP A 92 18.04 -13.36 -9.89
CA TRP A 92 18.59 -13.21 -8.53
C TRP A 92 19.81 -14.09 -8.25
N LYS A 93 19.96 -15.20 -8.98
CA LYS A 93 21.08 -16.13 -8.85
C LYS A 93 22.42 -15.48 -9.24
N ASP A 94 22.38 -14.42 -10.04
CA ASP A 94 23.57 -13.71 -10.51
C ASP A 94 23.89 -12.47 -9.64
N CYS A 95 23.12 -12.24 -8.57
CA CYS A 95 23.26 -11.08 -7.70
C CYS A 95 23.60 -11.49 -6.26
N PHE A 96 24.61 -10.84 -5.67
CA PHE A 96 24.88 -10.93 -4.23
C PHE A 96 24.09 -9.86 -3.48
N PHE A 97 23.28 -10.29 -2.51
CA PHE A 97 22.57 -9.39 -1.61
C PHE A 97 23.24 -9.42 -0.23
N LEU A 98 23.59 -8.24 0.29
CA LEU A 98 23.94 -8.09 1.69
C LEU A 98 22.66 -7.79 2.46
N VAL A 99 22.22 -8.73 3.29
CA VAL A 99 21.08 -8.55 4.18
C VAL A 99 21.62 -8.22 5.57
N ASP A 100 21.27 -7.04 6.07
CA ASP A 100 21.57 -6.63 7.44
C ASP A 100 20.66 -7.38 8.41
N ASP A 101 21.20 -7.87 9.52
CA ASP A 101 20.48 -8.59 10.57
C ASP A 101 19.26 -7.80 11.09
N ARG A 102 19.37 -6.46 11.10
CA ARG A 102 18.27 -5.56 11.50
C ARG A 102 17.05 -5.62 10.59
N CYS A 103 17.20 -6.16 9.38
CA CYS A 103 16.11 -6.33 8.42
C CYS A 103 15.45 -7.72 8.51
N ILE A 104 15.97 -8.61 9.35
CA ILE A 104 15.44 -9.97 9.55
C ILE A 104 14.52 -9.96 10.77
N PRO A 105 13.23 -10.34 10.65
CA PRO A 105 12.33 -10.38 11.79
C PRO A 105 12.86 -11.34 12.87
N PRO A 106 12.72 -11.02 14.17
CA PRO A 106 13.34 -11.78 15.27
C PRO A 106 12.99 -13.27 15.29
N ARG A 107 11.82 -13.62 14.75
CA ARG A 107 11.32 -15.00 14.67
C ARG A 107 12.16 -15.93 13.77
N TRP A 108 13.03 -15.38 12.94
CA TRP A 108 13.94 -16.15 12.06
C TRP A 108 15.37 -16.23 12.60
N LEU A 109 15.67 -15.49 13.66
CA LEU A 109 16.93 -15.54 14.40
C LEU A 109 16.71 -16.54 15.52
N GLY A 110 16.92 -17.83 15.23
CA GLY A 110 16.70 -18.92 16.18
C GLY A 110 17.42 -18.68 17.51
N GLY A 111 16.64 -18.31 18.53
CA GLY A 111 17.01 -18.19 19.93
C GLY A 111 15.96 -18.86 20.79
#